data_AF-A0A6L4ABQ4-F1
#
_entry.id   AF-A0A6L4ABQ4-F1
#
_cell.length_a   1.000
_cell.length_b   1.000
_cell.length_c   1.000
_cell.angle_alpha   90.00
_cell.angle_beta   90.00
_cell.angle_gamma   90.00
#
_symmetry.space_group_name_H-M   'P 1'
#
loop_
_entity.id
_entity.type
_entity.pdbx_description
1 polymer ?
#
loop_
_entity_poly.entity_id
_entity_poly.type
_entity_poly.pdbx_seq_one_letter_code
_entity_poly.pdbx_strand_id
1 'polypeptide(L)'
;MATSRIHLSYSRDEKTPPNIFTDHDWVRHQQEELLAEYGERFIVVYQEQVLGVGDTYEAALQSAESNLPPGDAEITPIVELLRKRQPFLRVRPSDIHLPARDNG
;
A
#
# COMPACT_ATOMS: atom_id res chain seq x y z
N MET A 1 -4.69 27.29 -12.88
CA MET A 1 -4.83 26.23 -11.87
C MET A 1 -4.32 24.97 -12.52
N ALA A 2 -3.19 24.41 -12.06
CA ALA A 2 -2.71 23.14 -12.59
C ALA A 2 -3.69 22.07 -12.13
N THR A 3 -4.47 21.53 -13.05
CA THR A 3 -5.27 20.32 -12.81
C THR A 3 -4.30 19.20 -12.49
N SER A 4 -4.44 18.61 -11.29
CA SER A 4 -3.66 17.42 -10.93
C SER A 4 -3.86 16.36 -12.00
N ARG A 5 -2.77 15.76 -12.47
CA ARG A 5 -2.79 14.69 -13.50
C ARG A 5 -3.05 13.31 -12.89
N ILE A 6 -3.09 13.24 -11.56
CA ILE A 6 -3.34 12.02 -10.81
C ILE A 6 -4.81 12.01 -10.45
N HIS A 7 -5.55 11.10 -11.07
CA HIS A 7 -6.92 10.83 -10.70
C HIS A 7 -6.96 9.60 -9.82
N LEU A 8 -7.44 9.72 -8.59
CA LEU A 8 -7.59 8.59 -7.67
C LEU A 8 -9.08 8.26 -7.70
N SER A 9 -9.47 7.33 -8.57
CA SER A 9 -10.88 6.99 -8.79
C SER A 9 -11.53 6.56 -7.48
N TYR A 10 -12.43 7.39 -6.95
CA TYR A 10 -13.25 7.09 -5.77
C TYR A 10 -14.74 7.28 -6.06
N SER A 11 -15.18 7.23 -7.32
CA SER A 11 -16.61 7.16 -7.61
C SER A 11 -17.06 5.70 -7.71
N ARG A 12 -18.18 5.38 -7.06
CA ARG A 12 -18.80 4.04 -7.03
C ARG A 12 -19.17 3.53 -8.44
N ASP A 13 -19.24 4.43 -9.40
CA ASP A 13 -19.68 4.23 -10.77
C ASP A 13 -18.52 4.23 -11.79
N GLU A 14 -17.28 4.51 -11.36
CA GLU A 14 -16.11 4.43 -12.22
C GLU A 14 -15.68 2.98 -12.43
N LYS A 15 -15.44 2.63 -13.70
CA LYS A 15 -14.80 1.36 -14.04
C LYS A 15 -13.43 1.32 -13.38
N THR A 16 -13.17 0.25 -12.63
CA THR A 16 -11.85 -0.03 -12.09
C THR A 16 -10.80 0.06 -13.21
N PRO A 17 -9.78 0.92 -13.05
CA PRO A 17 -8.70 1.03 -14.02
C PRO A 17 -8.02 -0.33 -14.26
N PRO A 18 -7.57 -0.60 -15.50
CA PRO A 18 -7.04 -1.92 -15.86
C PRO A 18 -5.76 -2.28 -15.11
N ASN A 19 -5.01 -1.29 -14.61
CA ASN A 19 -3.76 -1.48 -13.91
C ASN A 19 -3.90 -1.82 -12.42
N ILE A 20 -5.06 -1.56 -11.78
CA ILE A 20 -5.22 -1.68 -10.31
C ILE A 20 -4.76 -3.05 -9.79
N PHE A 21 -5.24 -4.14 -10.40
CA PHE A 21 -4.93 -5.49 -9.91
C PHE A 21 -3.46 -5.85 -10.15
N THR A 22 -2.94 -5.54 -11.34
CA THR A 22 -1.55 -5.81 -11.70
C THR A 22 -0.58 -5.02 -10.81
N ASP A 23 -0.84 -3.73 -10.57
CA ASP A 23 0.03 -2.89 -9.75
C ASP A 23 0.03 -3.35 -8.28
N HIS A 24 -1.13 -3.73 -7.72
CA HIS A 24 -1.17 -4.28 -6.36
C HIS A 24 -0.43 -5.62 -6.26
N ASP A 25 -0.58 -6.49 -7.25
CA ASP A 25 0.15 -7.76 -7.27
C ASP A 25 1.65 -7.54 -7.45
N TRP A 26 2.07 -6.62 -8.32
CA TRP A 26 3.47 -6.24 -8.46
C TRP A 26 4.06 -5.74 -7.15
N VAL A 27 3.39 -4.82 -6.45
CA VAL A 27 3.85 -4.33 -5.13
C VAL A 27 4.01 -5.46 -4.12
N ARG A 28 3.11 -6.45 -4.12
CA ARG A 28 3.22 -7.63 -3.23
C ARG A 28 4.44 -8.49 -3.56
N HIS A 29 4.71 -8.72 -4.85
CA HIS A 29 5.87 -9.51 -5.27
C HIS A 29 7.20 -8.77 -5.00
N GLN A 30 7.20 -7.44 -5.11
CA GLN A 30 8.37 -6.58 -4.89
C GLN A 30 8.49 -6.04 -3.46
N GLN A 31 7.65 -6.50 -2.53
CA GLN A 31 7.51 -5.88 -1.21
C GLN A 31 8.84 -5.78 -0.44
N GLU A 32 9.69 -6.82 -0.51
CA GLU A 32 10.98 -6.83 0.18
C GLU A 32 11.96 -5.83 -0.42
N GLU A 33 12.04 -5.76 -1.76
CA GLU A 33 12.90 -4.83 -2.48
C GLU A 33 12.45 -3.38 -2.27
N LEU A 34 11.15 -3.11 -2.38
CA LEU A 34 10.57 -1.80 -2.12
C LEU A 34 10.79 -1.34 -0.67
N LEU A 35 10.69 -2.24 0.31
CA LEU A 35 11.01 -1.93 1.71
C LEU A 35 12.51 -1.71 1.93
N ALA A 36 13.39 -2.38 1.16
CA ALA A 36 14.83 -2.17 1.26
C ALA A 36 15.26 -0.82 0.67
N GLU A 37 14.67 -0.43 -0.46
CA GLU A 37 14.97 0.82 -1.17
C GLU A 37 14.32 2.03 -0.50
N TYR A 38 13.03 1.93 -0.18
CA TYR A 38 12.24 3.05 0.31
C TYR A 38 11.91 2.94 1.80
N GLY A 39 12.15 1.83 2.49
CA GLY A 39 11.71 1.70 3.88
C GLY A 39 10.19 1.79 4.04
N GLU A 40 9.74 2.11 5.26
CA GLU A 40 8.32 2.22 5.57
C GLU A 40 7.79 3.62 5.22
N ARG A 41 7.03 3.72 4.13
CA ARG A 41 6.44 4.97 3.65
C ARG A 41 5.29 4.71 2.67
N PHE A 42 4.54 5.76 2.33
CA PHE A 42 3.58 5.70 1.23
C PHE A 42 4.32 5.71 -0.11
N ILE A 43 3.84 4.88 -1.04
CA ILE A 43 4.30 4.84 -2.42
C ILE A 43 3.12 5.03 -3.38
N VAL A 44 3.37 5.71 -4.48
CA VAL A 44 2.44 5.85 -5.60
C VAL A 44 2.97 5.02 -6.75
N VAL A 45 2.18 4.06 -7.22
CA VAL A 45 2.58 3.10 -8.26
C VAL A 45 1.64 3.19 -9.45
N TYR A 46 2.20 3.14 -10.65
CA TYR A 46 1.45 3.08 -11.89
C TYR A 46 2.22 2.26 -12.91
N GLN A 47 1.56 1.27 -13.51
CA GLN A 47 2.18 0.37 -14.51
C GLN A 47 3.51 -0.21 -14.00
N GLU A 48 3.46 -0.82 -12.82
CA GLU A 48 4.59 -1.52 -12.21
C GLU A 48 5.83 -0.63 -11.95
N GLN A 49 5.62 0.69 -11.80
CA GLN A 49 6.68 1.66 -11.51
C GLN A 49 6.30 2.57 -10.35
N VAL A 50 7.27 2.83 -9.46
CA VAL A 50 7.11 3.81 -8.38
C VAL A 50 7.26 5.21 -8.95
N LEU A 51 6.17 5.98 -8.94
CA LEU A 51 6.16 7.36 -9.39
C LEU A 51 6.51 8.33 -8.27
N GLY A 52 6.10 8.05 -7.04
CA GLY A 52 6.30 8.96 -5.92
C GLY A 52 6.34 8.25 -4.59
N VAL A 53 7.01 8.88 -3.63
CA VAL A 53 7.19 8.35 -2.27
C VAL A 53 7.02 9.46 -1.24
N GLY A 54 6.50 9.13 -0.07
CA GLY A 54 6.36 10.11 1.00
C GLY A 54 5.96 9.53 2.34
N ASP A 55 6.32 10.22 3.42
CA ASP A 55 5.95 9.82 4.78
C ASP A 55 4.44 9.99 5.04
N THR A 56 3.76 10.77 4.19
CA THR A 56 2.32 10.95 4.17
C THR A 56 1.75 10.68 2.78
N TYR A 57 0.45 10.39 2.74
CA TYR A 57 -0.29 10.23 1.50
C TYR A 57 -0.13 11.43 0.55
N GLU A 58 -0.29 12.65 1.08
CA GLU A 58 -0.16 13.89 0.29
C GLU A 58 1.27 14.09 -0.23
N ALA A 59 2.28 13.83 0.60
CA ALA A 59 3.69 13.93 0.19
C ALA A 59 4.02 12.94 -0.94
N ALA A 60 3.48 11.72 -0.89
CA ALA A 60 3.68 10.73 -1.93
C ALA A 60 3.02 11.15 -3.25
N LEU A 61 1.82 11.74 -3.21
CA LEU A 61 1.14 12.29 -4.39
C LEU A 61 1.92 13.46 -4.99
N GLN A 62 2.38 14.40 -4.16
CA GLN A 62 3.16 15.54 -4.64
C GLN A 62 4.49 15.10 -5.27
N SER A 63 5.15 14.10 -4.68
CA SER A 63 6.33 13.46 -5.25
C SER A 63 6.01 12.83 -6.60
N ALA A 64 4.89 12.11 -6.73
CA ALA A 64 4.46 11.50 -7.97
C ALA A 64 4.16 12.54 -9.06
N GLU A 65 3.44 13.62 -8.74
CA GLU A 65 3.15 14.69 -9.69
C GLU A 65 4.40 15.33 -10.28
N SER A 66 5.44 15.48 -9.45
CA SER A 66 6.73 16.06 -9.83
C SER A 66 7.55 15.14 -10.75
N ASN A 67 7.38 13.83 -10.60
CA ASN A 67 8.11 12.80 -11.34
C ASN A 67 7.37 12.33 -12.60
N LEU A 68 6.09 12.68 -12.76
CA LEU A 68 5.32 12.29 -13.92
C LEU A 68 5.95 12.86 -15.20
N PRO A 69 6.27 12.02 -16.19
CA PRO A 69 6.85 12.48 -17.44
C PRO A 69 5.96 13.55 -18.08
N PRO A 70 6.54 14.55 -18.77
CA PRO A 70 5.75 15.56 -19.46
C PRO A 70 4.90 14.87 -20.53
N GLY A 71 3.59 14.97 -20.39
CA GLY A 71 2.61 14.33 -21.27
C GLY A 71 1.18 14.71 -20.89
N ASP A 72 0.29 14.61 -21.87
CA ASP A 72 -1.12 15.04 -21.77
C ASP A 72 -2.05 14.01 -21.13
N ALA A 73 -1.54 12.82 -20.78
CA ALA A 73 -2.35 11.74 -20.25
C ALA A 73 -2.52 11.84 -18.74
N GLU A 74 -3.77 11.99 -18.30
CA GLU A 74 -4.21 11.72 -16.94
C GLU A 74 -3.97 10.23 -16.60
N ILE A 75 -3.53 9.96 -15.38
CA ILE A 75 -3.25 8.59 -14.92
C ILE A 75 -4.05 8.25 -13.67
N THR A 76 -4.30 6.96 -13.48
CA THR A 76 -4.95 6.43 -12.26
C THR A 76 -4.00 5.47 -11.53
N PRO A 77 -3.10 6.00 -10.69
CA PRO A 77 -2.17 5.19 -9.91
C PRO A 77 -2.86 4.54 -8.70
N ILE A 78 -2.18 3.54 -8.12
CA ILE A 78 -2.49 3.05 -6.78
C ILE A 78 -1.62 3.75 -5.74
N VAL A 79 -2.12 3.82 -4.51
CA VAL A 79 -1.32 4.26 -3.35
C VAL A 79 -1.28 3.13 -2.33
N GLU A 80 -0.08 2.73 -1.95
CA GLU A 80 0.15 1.66 -0.98
C GLU A 80 1.01 2.17 0.19
N LEU A 81 0.72 1.72 1.40
CA LEU A 81 1.59 1.92 2.56
C LEU A 81 2.57 0.74 2.66
N LEU A 82 3.85 0.99 2.39
CA LEU A 82 4.91 0.03 2.68
C LEU A 82 5.11 -0.05 4.20
N ARG A 83 4.94 -1.25 4.74
CA ARG A 83 5.20 -1.53 6.15
C ARG A 83 5.74 -2.94 6.30
N LYS A 84 6.64 -3.15 7.26
CA LYS A 84 7.01 -4.51 7.65
C LYS A 84 5.78 -5.17 8.25
N ARG A 85 5.41 -6.34 7.72
CA ARG A 85 4.41 -7.18 8.36
C ARG A 85 5.00 -7.68 9.68
N GLN A 86 4.42 -7.24 10.79
CA GLN A 86 4.77 -7.85 12.07
C GLN A 86 4.28 -9.31 12.06
N PRO A 87 5.13 -10.28 12.42
CA PRO A 87 4.67 -11.65 12.59
C PRO A 87 3.63 -11.65 13.71
N PHE A 88 2.45 -12.19 13.42
CA PHE A 88 1.46 -12.44 14.46
C PHE A 88 2.09 -13.42 15.45
N LEU A 89 2.40 -12.95 16.67
CA LEU A 89 2.76 -13.83 17.77
C LEU A 89 1.55 -14.70 18.09
N ARG A 90 1.54 -15.92 17.57
CA ARG A 90 0.52 -16.92 17.87
C ARG A 90 0.76 -17.37 19.32
N VAL A 91 0.12 -16.68 20.27
CA VAL A 91 0.10 -17.10 21.68
C VAL A 91 -0.56 -18.47 21.73
N ARG A 92 0.23 -19.52 21.98
CA ARG A 92 -0.32 -20.84 22.31
C ARG A 92 -1.02 -20.69 23.66
N PRO A 93 -2.30 -21.04 23.82
CA PRO A 93 -2.90 -21.11 25.14
C PRO A 93 -2.09 -22.13 25.94
N SER A 94 -1.43 -21.67 27.01
CA SER A 94 -0.82 -22.57 27.97
C SER A 94 -1.91 -23.41 28.62
N ASP A 95 -1.68 -24.72 28.75
CA ASP A 95 -2.61 -25.64 29.41
C ASP A 95 -2.92 -25.13 30.82
N ILE A 96 -4.10 -24.55 31.00
CA ILE A 96 -4.59 -24.14 32.31
C ILE A 96 -4.95 -25.43 33.04
N HIS A 97 -4.04 -25.91 33.88
CA HIS A 97 -4.32 -26.99 34.81
C HIS A 97 -5.24 -26.43 35.92
N LEU A 98 -6.55 -26.53 35.73
CA LEU A 98 -7.53 -26.22 36.77
C LEU A 98 -7.44 -27.32 37.85
N PRO A 99 -7.27 -26.97 39.15
CA PRO A 99 -7.33 -27.96 40.21
C PRO A 99 -8.76 -28.51 40.31
N ALA A 100 -8.85 -29.84 40.43
CA ALA A 100 -10.12 -30.53 40.64
C ALA A 100 -10.79 -30.00 41.91
N ARG A 101 -12.07 -29.63 41.81
CA ARG A 101 -12.89 -29.32 42.98
C ARG A 101 -13.16 -30.62 43.73
N ASP A 102 -12.59 -30.74 44.92
CA ASP A 102 -13.06 -31.69 45.93
C ASP A 102 -14.50 -31.32 46.30
N ASN A 103 -15.44 -32.22 46.01
CA ASN A 103 -16.79 -32.17 46.57
C ASN A 103 -16.77 -33.01 47.84
N GLY A 104 -16.79 -32.33 48.99
CA GLY A 104 -17.09 -32.94 50.28
C GLY A 104 -18.56 -33.31 50.42
#